data_AF-A0A3M2JR03-F1
#
_entry.id   AF-A0A3M2JR03-F1
#
_cell.length_a   1.000
_cell.length_b   1.000
_cell.length_c   1.000
_cell.angle_alpha   90.00
_cell.angle_beta   90.00
_cell.angle_gamma   90.00
#
_symmetry.space_group_name_H-M   'P 1'
#
loop_
_entity.id
_entity.type
_entity.pdbx_description
1 polymer ?
#
loop_
_entity_poly.entity_id
_entity_poly.type
_entity_poly.pdbx_seq_one_letter_code
_entity_poly.pdbx_strand_id
1 'polypeptide(L)'
;GLAAASAALAAVRTDAHRTPDGAGGDAPVAAPQVAEWETTNVHQVATVLAATAATRRETRGGHLRSDHPERDDARWLLRVEARLAPDGTLVEDPTPLV
;
A
#
# COMPACT_ATOMS: atom_id res chain seq x y z
N GLY A 1 13.88 1.71 4.09
CA GLY A 1 12.93 2.28 5.08
C GLY A 1 11.59 2.52 4.41
N LEU A 2 10.56 2.86 5.19
CA LEU A 2 9.17 2.94 4.70
C LEU A 2 8.99 3.87 3.49
N ALA A 3 9.60 5.07 3.51
CA ALA A 3 9.54 6.01 2.38
C ALA A 3 10.08 5.41 1.06
N ALA A 4 11.18 4.67 1.12
CA ALA A 4 11.74 4.00 -0.07
C ALA A 4 10.84 2.87 -0.57
N ALA A 5 10.21 2.12 0.34
CA ALA A 5 9.26 1.07 -0.04
C ALA A 5 8.01 1.66 -0.72
N SER A 6 7.44 2.74 -0.17
CA SER A 6 6.33 3.45 -0.80
C SER A 6 6.68 4.00 -2.17
N ALA A 7 7.89 4.58 -2.34
CA ALA A 7 8.36 5.06 -3.63
C ALA A 7 8.52 3.92 -4.66
N ALA A 8 9.04 2.77 -4.25
CA ALA A 8 9.16 1.60 -5.12
C ALA A 8 7.78 1.05 -5.54
N LEU A 9 6.83 0.98 -4.61
CA LEU A 9 5.45 0.55 -4.91
C LEU A 9 4.75 1.51 -5.87
N ALA A 10 4.95 2.83 -5.71
CA ALA A 10 4.41 3.86 -6.60
C ALA A 10 4.99 3.80 -8.02
N ALA A 11 6.21 3.25 -8.19
CA ALA A 11 6.83 3.06 -9.49
C ALA A 11 6.32 1.83 -10.25
N VAL A 12 5.57 0.92 -9.59
CA VAL A 12 4.98 -0.24 -10.26
C VAL A 12 3.83 0.21 -11.16
N ARG A 13 3.89 -0.19 -12.42
CA ARG A 13 2.84 0.05 -13.41
C ARG A 13 1.54 -0.67 -13.04
N THR A 14 0.41 0.02 -13.11
CA THR A 14 -0.94 -0.54 -12.85
C THR A 14 -1.86 -0.57 -14.08
N ASP A 15 -1.38 -0.12 -15.24
CA ASP A 15 -2.12 -0.03 -16.51
C ASP A 15 -1.59 -0.96 -17.61
N ALA A 16 -0.83 -2.01 -17.25
CA ALA A 16 -0.24 -2.95 -18.20
C ALA A 16 -1.28 -3.65 -19.11
N HIS A 17 -2.50 -3.84 -18.60
CA HIS A 17 -3.63 -4.40 -19.36
C HIS A 17 -4.25 -3.43 -20.38
N ARG A 18 -3.89 -2.14 -20.33
CA ARG A 18 -4.33 -1.09 -21.26
C ARG A 18 -3.24 -0.65 -22.22
N THR A 19 -1.98 -0.90 -21.85
CA THR A 19 -0.83 -0.44 -22.62
C THR A 19 -0.50 -1.45 -23.71
N PRO A 20 -0.40 -1.05 -24.99
CA PRO A 20 0.06 -1.92 -26.07
C PRO A 20 1.49 -2.44 -25.81
N ASP A 21 1.76 -3.68 -26.21
CA ASP A 21 3.07 -4.33 -26.05
C ASP A 21 4.17 -3.78 -26.98
N GLY A 22 3.80 -2.95 -27.95
CA GLY A 22 4.73 -2.34 -28.90
C GLY A 22 5.21 -3.28 -30.01
N ALA A 23 4.69 -4.52 -30.08
CA ALA A 23 5.06 -5.52 -31.09
C ALA A 23 4.34 -5.31 -32.45
N GLY A 24 3.73 -4.14 -32.65
CA GLY A 24 3.01 -3.79 -33.88
C GLY A 24 1.56 -4.29 -33.95
N GLY A 25 1.01 -4.81 -32.83
CA GLY A 25 -0.40 -5.16 -32.68
C GLY A 25 -1.06 -4.49 -31.47
N ASP A 26 -2.36 -4.74 -31.29
CA ASP A 26 -3.17 -4.20 -30.17
C ASP A 26 -3.10 -5.05 -28.90
N ALA A 27 -2.16 -6.01 -28.82
CA ALA A 27 -2.00 -6.85 -27.65
C ALA A 27 -1.50 -6.03 -26.44
N PRO A 28 -2.07 -6.23 -25.23
CA PRO A 28 -1.59 -5.53 -24.06
C PRO A 28 -0.25 -6.10 -23.58
N VAL A 29 0.52 -5.30 -22.85
CA VAL A 29 1.76 -5.73 -22.17
C VAL A 29 1.51 -6.94 -21.25
N ALA A 30 0.35 -6.98 -20.59
CA ALA A 30 -0.08 -8.14 -19.80
C ALA A 30 -1.60 -8.28 -19.88
N ALA A 31 -2.09 -9.47 -20.26
CA ALA A 31 -3.51 -9.76 -20.25
C ALA A 31 -3.97 -10.12 -18.82
N PRO A 32 -5.18 -9.72 -18.37
CA PRO A 32 -5.68 -10.14 -17.06
C PRO A 32 -5.88 -11.66 -16.99
N GLN A 33 -5.06 -12.34 -16.20
CA GLN A 33 -5.22 -13.75 -15.83
C GLN A 33 -4.98 -13.89 -14.32
N VAL A 34 -4.97 -15.14 -13.82
CA VAL A 34 -4.85 -15.41 -12.39
C VAL A 34 -3.59 -14.77 -11.79
N ALA A 35 -2.45 -14.92 -12.44
CA ALA A 35 -1.18 -14.39 -11.94
C ALA A 35 -1.15 -12.85 -11.88
N GLU A 36 -1.74 -12.16 -12.84
CA GLU A 36 -1.82 -10.69 -12.87
C GLU A 36 -2.77 -10.17 -11.78
N TRP A 37 -3.88 -10.88 -11.53
CA TRP A 37 -4.79 -10.54 -10.43
C TRP A 37 -4.15 -10.79 -9.06
N GLU A 38 -3.42 -11.88 -8.89
CA GLU A 38 -2.65 -12.15 -7.67
C GLU A 38 -1.59 -11.08 -7.43
N THR A 39 -0.87 -10.69 -8.48
CA THR A 39 0.12 -9.62 -8.42
C THR A 39 -0.52 -8.29 -8.01
N THR A 40 -1.71 -7.99 -8.54
CA THR A 40 -2.49 -6.79 -8.17
C THR A 40 -2.85 -6.82 -6.68
N ASN A 41 -3.33 -7.96 -6.17
CA ASN A 41 -3.69 -8.11 -4.76
C ASN A 41 -2.48 -7.90 -3.84
N VAL A 42 -1.33 -8.52 -4.17
CA VAL A 42 -0.10 -8.38 -3.38
C VAL A 42 0.37 -6.92 -3.38
N HIS A 43 0.35 -6.25 -4.55
CA HIS A 43 0.72 -4.83 -4.65
C HIS A 43 -0.19 -3.94 -3.80
N GLN A 44 -1.50 -4.17 -3.83
CA GLN A 44 -2.46 -3.40 -3.04
C GLN A 44 -2.22 -3.59 -1.53
N VAL A 45 -2.08 -4.84 -1.07
CA VAL A 45 -1.80 -5.13 0.35
C VAL A 45 -0.47 -4.52 0.78
N ALA A 46 0.59 -4.65 -0.03
CA ALA A 46 1.88 -4.06 0.27
C ALA A 46 1.81 -2.53 0.38
N THR A 47 1.02 -1.88 -0.46
CA THR A 47 0.78 -0.42 -0.43
C THR A 47 0.09 0.00 0.86
N VAL A 48 -0.97 -0.70 1.26
CA VAL A 48 -1.68 -0.42 2.52
C VAL A 48 -0.78 -0.64 3.72
N LEU A 49 0.00 -1.74 3.75
CA LEU A 49 0.92 -2.04 4.84
C LEU A 49 2.00 -0.96 4.97
N ALA A 50 2.61 -0.54 3.86
CA ALA A 50 3.65 0.49 3.87
C ALA A 50 3.11 1.85 4.33
N ALA A 51 1.93 2.25 3.84
CA ALA A 51 1.29 3.52 4.23
C ALA A 51 0.94 3.53 5.72
N THR A 52 0.20 2.52 6.19
CA THR A 52 -0.25 2.45 7.59
C THR A 52 0.90 2.34 8.58
N ALA A 53 1.98 1.63 8.21
CA ALA A 53 3.21 1.59 8.99
C ALA A 53 3.92 2.95 9.05
N ALA A 54 3.91 3.72 7.96
CA ALA A 54 4.51 5.06 7.91
C ALA A 54 3.70 6.06 8.75
N THR A 55 2.37 5.97 8.69
CA THR A 55 1.42 6.75 9.49
C THR A 55 1.63 6.48 10.98
N ARG A 56 1.70 5.21 11.41
CA ARG A 56 1.88 4.85 12.82
C ARG A 56 3.29 5.13 13.33
N ARG A 57 3.45 6.25 14.06
CA ARG A 57 4.72 6.75 14.61
C ARG A 57 4.96 6.34 16.07
N GLU A 58 4.97 5.04 16.30
CA GLU A 58 5.36 4.41 17.57
C GLU A 58 5.82 2.96 17.30
N THR A 59 6.25 2.29 18.36
CA THR A 59 6.49 0.84 18.37
C THR A 59 5.43 0.13 19.21
N ARG A 60 4.77 -0.90 18.65
CA ARG A 60 3.72 -1.69 19.32
C ARG A 60 3.57 -3.09 18.73
N GLY A 61 3.68 -4.11 19.57
CA GLY A 61 3.54 -5.51 19.13
C GLY A 61 4.59 -5.86 18.08
N GLY A 62 4.16 -6.45 16.95
CA GLY A 62 5.06 -6.78 15.83
C GLY A 62 5.51 -5.59 14.98
N HIS A 63 4.94 -4.40 15.17
CA HIS A 63 5.35 -3.17 14.47
C HIS A 63 6.46 -2.46 15.26
N LEU A 64 7.71 -2.66 14.83
CA LEU A 64 8.90 -2.04 15.43
C LEU A 64 9.41 -0.89 14.54
N ARG A 65 9.63 0.29 15.14
CA ARG A 65 10.14 1.47 14.44
C ARG A 65 11.38 2.03 15.11
N SER A 66 12.52 1.97 14.43
CA SER A 66 13.79 2.52 14.95
C SER A 66 13.77 4.05 15.10
N ASP A 67 12.96 4.75 14.31
CA ASP A 67 12.76 6.20 14.39
C ASP A 67 11.67 6.62 15.40
N HIS A 68 10.88 5.66 15.89
CA HIS A 68 9.89 5.83 16.95
C HIS A 68 9.88 4.60 17.87
N PRO A 69 10.94 4.41 18.68
CA PRO A 69 11.20 3.15 19.39
C PRO A 69 10.25 2.90 20.56
N GLU A 70 9.60 3.95 21.06
CA GLU A 70 8.73 3.87 22.24
C GLU A 70 7.26 3.65 21.86
N ARG A 71 6.49 3.09 22.80
CA ARG A 71 5.03 3.06 22.75
C ARG A 71 4.48 4.44 23.14
N ASP A 72 3.47 4.94 22.44
CA ASP A 72 2.84 6.23 22.72
C ASP A 72 1.32 6.06 22.78
N ASP A 73 0.82 5.71 23.98
CA ASP A 73 -0.60 5.49 24.21
C ASP A 73 -1.43 6.78 24.13
N ALA A 74 -0.82 7.95 24.36
CA ALA A 74 -1.52 9.23 24.29
C ALA A 74 -1.96 9.56 22.85
N ARG A 75 -1.20 9.13 21.84
CA ARG A 75 -1.50 9.40 20.42
C ARG A 75 -1.93 8.18 19.62
N TRP A 76 -1.50 6.99 20.02
CA TRP A 76 -1.60 5.77 19.18
C TRP A 76 -2.38 4.62 19.81
N LEU A 77 -3.10 4.85 20.92
CA LEU A 77 -4.11 3.93 21.42
C LEU A 77 -5.40 3.97 20.55
N LEU A 78 -5.21 3.65 19.28
CA LEU A 78 -6.19 3.65 18.20
C LEU A 78 -5.79 2.66 17.10
N ARG A 79 -6.73 2.37 16.21
CA ARG A 79 -6.52 1.62 14.97
C ARG A 79 -6.27 2.60 13.84
N VAL A 80 -5.44 2.21 12.87
CA VAL A 80 -5.34 2.92 11.58
C VAL A 80 -6.16 2.09 10.60
N GLU A 81 -7.33 2.59 10.23
CA GLU A 81 -8.16 2.00 9.19
C GLU A 81 -7.75 2.55 7.84
N ALA A 82 -7.79 1.72 6.81
CA ALA A 82 -7.41 2.11 5.46
C ALA A 82 -8.51 1.69 4.48
N ARG A 83 -8.85 2.56 3.54
CA ARG A 83 -9.79 2.27 2.45
C ARG A 83 -9.34 2.94 1.16
N LEU A 84 -9.85 2.45 0.04
CA LEU A 84 -9.77 3.18 -1.23
C LEU A 84 -11.01 4.08 -1.37
N ALA A 85 -10.79 5.33 -1.73
CA ALA A 85 -11.83 6.23 -2.22
C ALA A 85 -12.27 5.83 -3.64
N PRO A 86 -13.42 6.33 -4.15
CA PRO A 86 -13.93 5.96 -5.48
C PRO A 86 -12.97 6.26 -6.65
N ASP A 87 -12.06 7.21 -6.47
CA ASP A 87 -11.02 7.58 -7.43
C ASP A 87 -9.75 6.69 -7.32
N GLY A 88 -9.74 5.73 -6.40
CA GLY A 88 -8.60 4.86 -6.13
C GLY A 88 -7.56 5.46 -5.17
N THR A 89 -7.81 6.63 -4.60
CA THR A 89 -6.91 7.21 -3.60
C THR A 89 -6.99 6.42 -2.29
N LEU A 90 -5.84 6.04 -1.72
CA LEU A 90 -5.77 5.42 -0.40
C LEU A 90 -6.02 6.47 0.69
N VAL A 91 -7.01 6.21 1.55
CA VAL A 91 -7.35 7.06 2.69
C VAL A 91 -7.13 6.30 3.99
N GLU A 92 -6.41 6.91 4.92
CA GLU A 92 -6.09 6.37 6.24
C GLU A 92 -6.82 7.17 7.33
N ASP A 93 -7.61 6.49 8.16
CA ASP A 93 -8.35 7.10 9.27
C ASP A 93 -7.85 6.55 10.61
N PRO A 94 -7.51 7.43 11.58
CA PRO A 94 -7.34 7.04 12.97
C PRO A 94 -8.71 6.75 13.61
N THR A 95 -8.93 5.51 14.03
CA THR A 95 -10.19 5.06 14.63
C THR A 95 -9.97 4.66 16.09
N PRO A 96 -10.63 5.32 17.07
CA PRO A 96 -10.49 5.00 18.49
C PRO A 96 -10.79 3.53 18.82
N LEU A 97 -10.13 3.01 19.86
CA LEU A 97 -10.52 1.74 20.47
C LEU A 97 -11.82 1.98 21.26
N VAL A 98 -12.88 1.25 20.91
CA VAL A 98 -14.14 1.22 21.68
C VAL A 98 -14.03 0.25 22.85
#